data_AF-A0A1V6F5C9-F1
#
_entry.id   AF-A0A1V6F5C9-F1
#
_cell.length_a   1.000
_cell.length_b   1.000
_cell.length_c   1.000
_cell.angle_alpha   90.00
_cell.angle_beta   90.00
_cell.angle_gamma   90.00
#
_symmetry.space_group_name_H-M   'P 1'
#
loop_
_entity.id
_entity.type
_entity.pdbx_description
1 polymer ?
#
loop_
_entity_poly.entity_id
_entity_poly.type
_entity_poly.pdbx_seq_one_letter_code
_entity_poly.pdbx_strand_id
1 'polypeptide(L)'
;MRLEEVEEICLSFLRHTTNPMVSIETLCAACGKKKVAISPEELAGFLRHHTEVVIVDGVDATAPVSPSEFSGAGIDMGTRAILKSRIPTRREMTELMQQQLEHMRFHLQDALIKARKHQDHDAMEEIEAALKKNRQLEMRFKSFMDNGDGVEGCESV
;
A
#
# COMPACT_ATOMS: atom_id res chain seq x y z
N MET A 1 8.13 28.29 -6.31
CA MET A 1 7.34 27.04 -6.46
C MET A 1 5.94 27.43 -6.89
N ARG A 2 5.42 26.84 -7.97
CA ARG A 2 4.03 27.04 -8.39
C ARG A 2 3.19 25.94 -7.75
N LEU A 3 2.73 26.17 -6.52
CA LEU A 3 1.96 25.18 -5.74
C LEU A 3 0.69 24.74 -6.47
N GLU A 4 0.08 25.64 -7.23
CA GLU A 4 -1.07 25.38 -8.10
C GLU A 4 -0.77 24.30 -9.16
N GLU A 5 0.43 24.32 -9.77
CA GLU A 5 0.84 23.30 -10.74
C GLU A 5 1.07 21.95 -10.06
N VAL A 6 1.62 21.93 -8.84
CA VAL A 6 1.78 20.70 -8.06
C VAL A 6 0.42 20.07 -7.78
N GLU A 7 -0.53 20.88 -7.31
CA GLU A 7 -1.89 20.45 -6.99
C GLU A 7 -2.60 19.88 -8.22
N GLU A 8 -2.57 20.59 -9.35
CA GLU A 8 -3.21 20.14 -10.59
C GLU A 8 -2.65 18.79 -11.06
N ILE A 9 -1.32 18.62 -11.01
CA ILE A 9 -0.66 17.36 -11.37
C ILE A 9 -1.10 16.24 -10.43
N CYS A 10 -1.08 16.47 -9.12
CA CYS A 10 -1.43 15.47 -8.12
C CYS A 10 -2.90 15.06 -8.22
N LEU A 11 -3.82 16.03 -8.29
CA LEU A 11 -5.26 15.75 -8.40
C LEU A 11 -5.58 15.07 -9.73
N SER A 12 -4.99 15.53 -10.83
CA SER A 12 -5.16 14.88 -12.13
C SER A 12 -4.67 13.42 -12.09
N PHE A 13 -3.50 13.17 -11.50
CA PHE A 13 -2.97 11.81 -11.36
C PHE A 13 -3.89 10.92 -10.51
N LEU A 14 -4.31 11.41 -9.34
CA LEU A 14 -5.19 10.70 -8.42
C LEU A 14 -6.59 10.44 -9.02
N ARG A 15 -7.08 11.30 -9.93
CA ARG A 15 -8.37 11.09 -10.61
C ARG A 15 -8.31 9.98 -11.66
N HIS A 16 -7.19 9.82 -12.36
CA HIS A 16 -7.07 8.89 -13.49
C HIS A 16 -6.40 7.55 -13.14
N THR A 17 -5.75 7.44 -11.98
CA THR A 17 -5.13 6.18 -11.55
C THR A 17 -6.18 5.09 -11.31
N THR A 18 -5.89 3.85 -11.72
CA THR A 18 -6.74 2.69 -11.37
C THR A 18 -6.62 2.35 -9.88
N ASN A 19 -5.42 2.50 -9.30
CA ASN A 19 -5.18 2.29 -7.88
C ASN A 19 -5.47 3.58 -7.09
N PRO A 20 -6.49 3.61 -6.22
CA PRO A 20 -6.84 4.80 -5.42
C PRO A 20 -5.79 5.13 -4.33
N MET A 21 -4.91 4.18 -3.99
CA MET A 21 -3.83 4.36 -3.01
C MET A 21 -2.50 4.55 -3.71
N VAL A 22 -2.16 5.79 -4.05
CA VAL A 22 -0.93 6.13 -4.78
C VAL A 22 0.17 6.50 -3.79
N SER A 23 1.39 5.96 -3.93
CA SER A 23 2.51 6.37 -3.09
C SER A 23 2.95 7.81 -3.37
N ILE A 24 3.42 8.51 -2.34
CA ILE A 24 3.92 9.89 -2.50
C ILE A 24 5.10 9.93 -3.47
N GLU A 25 5.95 8.90 -3.50
CA GLU A 25 7.06 8.82 -4.47
C GLU A 25 6.57 8.80 -5.92
N THR A 26 5.48 8.08 -6.19
CA THR A 26 4.86 8.04 -7.53
C THR A 26 4.34 9.43 -7.93
N LEU A 27 3.77 10.17 -6.99
CA LEU A 27 3.31 11.55 -7.23
C LEU A 27 4.49 12.51 -7.44
N CYS A 28 5.55 12.42 -6.64
CA CYS A 28 6.79 13.18 -6.85
C CYS A 28 7.40 12.91 -8.22
N ALA A 29 7.44 11.64 -8.66
CA ALA A 29 7.91 11.28 -9.99
C ALA A 29 7.02 11.88 -11.10
N ALA A 30 5.69 11.93 -10.90
CA ALA A 30 4.78 12.59 -11.82
C ALA A 30 5.02 14.11 -11.91
N CYS A 31 5.25 14.78 -10.77
CA CYS A 31 5.65 16.19 -10.72
C CYS A 31 7.00 16.42 -11.43
N GLY A 32 7.97 15.52 -11.21
CA GLY A 32 9.29 15.59 -11.85
C GLY A 32 9.23 15.49 -13.38
N LYS A 33 8.34 14.65 -13.94
CA LYS A 33 8.11 14.58 -15.40
C LYS A 33 7.60 15.90 -15.99
N LYS A 34 6.96 16.73 -15.19
CA LYS A 34 6.48 18.07 -15.56
C LYS A 34 7.46 19.19 -15.18
N LYS A 35 8.70 18.84 -14.80
CA LYS A 35 9.77 19.75 -14.35
C LYS A 35 9.44 20.52 -13.07
N VAL A 36 8.55 19.98 -12.24
CA VAL A 36 8.26 20.52 -10.92
C VAL A 36 9.05 19.71 -9.89
N ALA A 37 10.07 20.32 -9.30
CA ALA A 37 10.87 19.71 -8.25
C ALA A 37 10.17 19.92 -6.89
N ILE A 38 9.77 18.83 -6.24
CA ILE A 38 9.22 18.83 -4.89
C ILE A 38 9.69 17.55 -4.18
N SER A 39 10.12 17.68 -2.93
CA SER A 39 10.49 16.52 -2.14
C SER A 39 9.25 15.74 -1.68
N PRO A 40 9.37 14.42 -1.41
CA PRO A 40 8.27 13.63 -0.85
C PRO A 40 7.69 14.21 0.43
N GLU A 41 8.53 14.73 1.31
CA GLU A 41 8.14 15.33 2.59
C GLU A 41 7.33 16.62 2.40
N GLU A 42 7.79 17.50 1.52
CA GLU A 42 7.06 18.73 1.17
C GLU A 42 5.73 18.42 0.49
N LEU A 43 5.71 17.42 -0.41
CA LEU A 43 4.49 17.03 -1.11
C LEU A 43 3.47 16.41 -0.14
N ALA A 44 3.91 15.52 0.74
CA ALA A 44 3.04 14.95 1.77
C ALA A 44 2.51 16.04 2.71
N GLY A 45 3.37 16.97 3.15
CA GLY A 45 2.99 18.12 3.98
C GLY A 45 1.96 19.01 3.30
N PHE A 46 2.12 19.30 2.02
CA PHE A 46 1.18 20.07 1.22
C PHE A 46 -0.18 19.35 1.11
N LEU A 47 -0.17 18.07 0.71
CA LEU A 47 -1.39 17.29 0.51
C LEU A 47 -2.14 16.99 1.81
N ARG A 48 -1.47 16.94 2.97
CA ARG A 48 -2.13 16.79 4.29
C ARG A 48 -3.12 17.90 4.60
N HIS A 49 -2.88 19.12 4.09
CA HIS A 49 -3.75 20.27 4.30
C HIS A 49 -4.81 20.41 3.20
N HIS A 50 -4.78 19.55 2.19
CA HIS A 50 -5.68 19.65 1.04
C HIS A 50 -7.07 19.07 1.37
N THR A 51 -8.12 19.78 0.97
CA THR A 51 -9.51 19.44 1.33
C THR A 51 -10.00 18.16 0.66
N GLU A 52 -9.50 17.83 -0.53
CA GLU A 52 -9.92 16.64 -1.29
C GLU A 52 -9.01 15.41 -1.11
N VAL A 53 -7.89 15.51 -0.39
CA VAL A 53 -6.89 14.43 -0.30
C VAL A 53 -6.80 13.93 1.14
N VAL A 54 -6.60 12.62 1.30
CA VAL A 54 -6.25 11.96 2.55
C VAL A 54 -4.87 11.36 2.40
N ILE A 55 -4.00 11.63 3.37
CA ILE A 55 -2.71 10.98 3.49
C ILE A 55 -2.84 9.83 4.48
N VAL A 56 -2.45 8.65 4.04
CA VAL A 56 -2.30 7.45 4.87
C VAL A 56 -0.82 7.26 5.09
N ASP A 57 -0.37 7.49 6.32
CA ASP A 57 1.01 7.24 6.70
C ASP A 57 1.30 5.74 6.72
N GLY A 58 2.53 5.40 6.32
CA GLY A 58 3.02 4.03 6.32
C GLY A 58 3.20 3.46 7.73
N VAL A 59 3.65 2.22 7.82
CA VAL A 59 4.01 1.62 9.11
C VAL A 59 5.28 2.29 9.65
N ASP A 60 5.17 2.89 10.84
CA ASP A 60 6.30 3.51 11.55
C ASP A 60 7.42 2.50 11.84
N ALA A 61 8.63 3.00 12.11
CA ALA A 61 9.78 2.20 12.51
C ALA A 61 9.58 1.39 13.81
N THR A 62 8.48 1.64 14.54
CA THR A 62 8.05 0.87 15.72
C THR A 62 7.21 -0.36 15.38
N ALA A 63 6.88 -0.57 14.10
CA ALA A 63 6.17 -1.75 13.65
C ALA A 63 7.02 -3.02 13.88
N PRO A 64 6.40 -4.16 14.20
CA PRO A 64 7.11 -5.42 14.48
C PRO A 64 7.89 -6.01 13.29
N VAL A 65 7.85 -5.35 12.13
CA VAL A 65 8.50 -5.74 10.87
C VAL A 65 9.01 -4.44 10.24
N SER A 66 10.29 -4.40 9.83
CA SER A 66 10.88 -3.15 9.36
C SER A 66 10.38 -2.78 7.95
N PRO A 67 10.25 -1.48 7.63
CA PRO A 67 9.90 -1.02 6.28
C PRO A 67 10.83 -1.59 5.19
N SER A 68 12.12 -1.81 5.52
CA SER A 68 13.12 -2.40 4.62
C SER A 68 12.83 -3.86 4.24
N GLU A 69 12.25 -4.65 5.16
CA GLU A 69 11.86 -6.04 4.88
C GLU A 69 10.66 -6.10 3.91
N PHE A 70 9.77 -5.11 3.96
CA PHE A 70 8.66 -5.00 2.99
C PHE A 70 9.13 -4.53 1.61
N SER A 71 10.03 -3.53 1.56
CA SER A 71 10.63 -3.07 0.30
C SER A 71 11.40 -4.19 -0.40
N GLY A 72 12.12 -5.04 0.36
CA GLY A 72 12.80 -6.22 -0.18
C GLY A 72 11.85 -7.26 -0.80
N ALA A 73 10.60 -7.31 -0.32
CA ALA A 73 9.54 -8.14 -0.89
C ALA A 73 8.75 -7.46 -2.03
N GLY A 74 9.16 -6.27 -2.48
CA GLY A 74 8.46 -5.50 -3.51
C GLY A 74 7.16 -4.85 -3.04
N ILE A 75 6.94 -4.76 -1.72
CA ILE A 75 5.75 -4.16 -1.12
C ILE A 75 6.12 -2.77 -0.58
N ASP A 76 5.69 -1.74 -1.30
CA ASP A 76 5.87 -0.34 -0.86
C ASP A 76 4.85 0.00 0.23
N MET A 77 5.27 -0.04 1.49
CA MET A 77 4.45 0.36 2.66
C MET A 77 4.60 1.86 3.00
N GLY A 78 5.17 2.68 2.12
CA GLY A 78 5.38 4.11 2.35
C GLY A 78 4.09 4.93 2.40
N THR A 79 4.22 6.22 2.71
CA THR A 79 3.10 7.18 2.76
C THR A 79 2.34 7.21 1.43
N ARG A 80 1.02 7.11 1.51
CA ARG A 80 0.12 7.10 0.34
C ARG A 80 -0.89 8.23 0.38
N ALA A 81 -1.22 8.75 -0.79
CA ALA A 81 -2.26 9.74 -1.01
C ALA A 81 -3.49 9.09 -1.65
N ILE A 82 -4.67 9.49 -1.17
CA ILE A 82 -5.97 9.01 -1.64
C ILE A 82 -6.88 10.23 -1.86
N LEU A 83 -7.61 10.26 -2.97
CA LEU A 83 -8.71 11.22 -3.17
C LEU A 83 -9.90 10.84 -2.27
N LYS A 84 -10.46 11.80 -1.53
CA LYS A 84 -11.63 11.59 -0.66
C LYS A 84 -12.83 11.00 -1.40
N SER A 85 -13.05 11.46 -2.64
CA SER A 85 -14.11 10.95 -3.53
C SER A 85 -13.88 9.52 -4.02
N ARG A 86 -12.70 8.95 -3.76
CA ARG A 86 -12.27 7.60 -4.15
C ARG A 86 -11.72 6.81 -2.97
N ILE A 87 -12.09 7.18 -1.74
CA ILE A 87 -11.80 6.34 -0.58
C ILE A 87 -12.46 5.01 -0.87
N PRO A 88 -11.67 3.92 -1.02
CA PRO A 88 -12.25 2.64 -1.34
C PRO A 88 -13.13 2.22 -0.17
N THR A 89 -14.30 1.69 -0.51
CA THR A 89 -15.17 1.06 0.47
C THR A 89 -14.41 -0.07 1.17
N ARG A 90 -14.88 -0.44 2.36
CA ARG A 90 -14.31 -1.56 3.12
C ARG A 90 -14.19 -2.84 2.28
N ARG A 91 -15.17 -3.08 1.41
CA ARG A 91 -15.17 -4.19 0.46
C ARG A 91 -14.08 -4.04 -0.61
N GLU A 92 -13.96 -2.89 -1.25
CA GLU A 92 -12.92 -2.64 -2.26
C GLU A 92 -11.50 -2.72 -1.67
N MET A 93 -11.30 -2.22 -0.45
CA MET A 93 -10.04 -2.39 0.29
C MET A 93 -9.72 -3.86 0.53
N THR A 94 -10.73 -4.67 0.81
CA THR A 94 -10.58 -6.12 1.03
C THR A 94 -10.16 -6.82 -0.26
N GLU A 95 -10.86 -6.53 -1.35
CA GLU A 95 -10.56 -7.09 -2.67
C GLU A 95 -9.14 -6.71 -3.11
N LEU A 96 -8.74 -5.44 -2.93
CA LEU A 96 -7.41 -4.95 -3.28
C LEU A 96 -6.32 -5.64 -2.43
N MET A 97 -6.52 -5.76 -1.12
CA MET A 97 -5.54 -6.45 -0.25
C MET A 97 -5.46 -7.95 -0.53
N GLN A 98 -6.58 -8.61 -0.85
CA GLN A 98 -6.58 -10.01 -1.26
C GLN A 98 -5.78 -10.21 -2.56
N GLN A 99 -5.98 -9.34 -3.55
CA GLN A 99 -5.21 -9.38 -4.80
C GLN A 99 -3.70 -9.20 -4.55
N GLN A 100 -3.32 -8.27 -3.66
CA GLN A 100 -1.90 -8.05 -3.32
C GLN A 100 -1.29 -9.27 -2.61
N LEU A 101 -2.01 -9.88 -1.67
CA LEU A 101 -1.56 -11.11 -0.98
C LEU A 101 -1.39 -12.28 -1.96
N GLU A 102 -2.31 -12.42 -2.91
CA GLU A 102 -2.26 -13.45 -3.93
C GLU A 102 -1.10 -13.26 -4.91
N HIS A 103 -0.85 -12.02 -5.35
CA HIS A 103 0.32 -11.69 -6.17
C HIS A 103 1.63 -12.01 -5.45
N MET A 104 1.77 -11.61 -4.18
CA MET A 104 2.94 -11.95 -3.37
C MET A 104 3.13 -13.47 -3.26
N ARG A 105 2.04 -14.21 -3.01
CA ARG A 105 2.08 -15.68 -2.94
C ARG A 105 2.54 -16.30 -4.26
N PHE A 106 2.04 -15.81 -5.39
CA PHE A 106 2.44 -16.27 -6.72
C PHE A 106 3.92 -16.07 -6.97
N HIS A 107 4.46 -14.87 -6.68
CA HIS A 107 5.88 -14.58 -6.86
C HIS A 107 6.79 -15.41 -5.95
N LEU A 108 6.40 -15.62 -4.68
CA LEU A 108 7.14 -16.48 -3.76
C LEU A 108 7.13 -17.95 -4.22
N GLN A 109 6.02 -18.44 -4.78
CA GLN A 109 5.95 -19.79 -5.33
C GLN A 109 6.85 -19.96 -6.57
N ASP A 110 6.87 -18.98 -7.47
CA ASP A 110 7.78 -18.99 -8.62
C ASP A 110 9.25 -18.94 -8.18
N ALA A 111 9.57 -18.10 -7.19
CA ALA A 111 10.90 -18.04 -6.59
C ALA A 111 11.30 -19.38 -5.95
N LEU A 112 10.38 -20.08 -5.27
CA LEU A 112 10.64 -21.39 -4.68
C LEU A 112 10.94 -22.46 -5.76
N ILE A 113 10.21 -22.43 -6.89
CA ILE A 113 10.49 -23.32 -8.02
C ILE A 113 11.89 -23.05 -8.58
N LYS A 114 12.28 -21.78 -8.70
CA LYS A 114 13.62 -21.39 -9.15
C LYS A 114 14.71 -21.82 -8.17
N ALA A 115 14.53 -21.61 -6.86
CA ALA A 115 15.47 -22.03 -5.82
C ALA A 115 15.66 -23.56 -5.82
N ARG A 116 14.57 -24.33 -5.95
CA ARG A 116 14.62 -25.80 -6.11
C ARG A 116 15.43 -26.25 -7.33
N LYS A 117 15.29 -25.55 -8.46
CA LYS A 117 16.08 -25.85 -9.67
C LYS A 117 17.58 -25.62 -9.47
N HIS A 118 17.96 -24.65 -8.63
CA HIS A 118 19.35 -24.33 -8.35
C HIS A 118 19.89 -25.03 -7.09
N GLN A 119 19.07 -25.85 -6.41
CA GLN A 119 19.41 -26.52 -5.14
C GLN A 119 19.87 -25.54 -4.05
N ASP A 120 19.34 -24.32 -4.08
CA ASP A 120 19.65 -23.28 -3.09
C ASP A 120 18.78 -23.49 -1.85
N HIS A 121 19.30 -24.28 -0.91
CA HIS A 121 18.58 -24.70 0.28
C HIS A 121 18.28 -23.53 1.23
N ASP A 122 19.19 -22.56 1.34
CA ASP A 122 19.02 -21.40 2.21
C ASP A 122 17.88 -20.50 1.68
N ALA A 123 17.90 -20.22 0.37
CA ALA A 123 16.82 -19.46 -0.26
C ALA A 123 15.47 -20.20 -0.18
N MET A 124 15.46 -21.53 -0.28
CA MET A 124 14.24 -22.32 -0.13
C MET A 124 13.62 -22.15 1.26
N GLU A 125 14.42 -22.22 2.33
CA GLU A 125 13.95 -22.09 3.70
C GLU A 125 13.38 -20.69 3.98
N GLU A 126 14.07 -19.64 3.50
CA GLU A 126 13.60 -18.26 3.62
C GLU A 126 12.27 -18.03 2.88
N ILE A 127 12.15 -18.53 1.65
CA ILE A 127 10.94 -18.40 0.84
C ILE A 127 9.77 -19.16 1.47
N GLU A 128 10.01 -20.36 2.03
CA GLU A 128 8.98 -21.13 2.74
C GLU A 128 8.52 -20.42 4.03
N ALA A 129 9.44 -19.81 4.77
CA ALA A 129 9.12 -18.98 5.92
C ALA A 129 8.28 -17.74 5.52
N ALA A 130 8.63 -17.08 4.41
CA ALA A 130 7.87 -15.95 3.87
C ALA A 130 6.45 -16.36 3.44
N LEU A 131 6.30 -17.52 2.78
CA LEU A 131 4.99 -18.09 2.42
C LEU A 131 4.13 -18.38 3.66
N LYS A 132 4.74 -18.87 4.75
CA LYS A 132 4.04 -19.10 6.02
C LYS A 132 3.55 -17.79 6.64
N LYS A 133 4.38 -16.74 6.65
CA LYS A 133 4.00 -15.40 7.12
C LYS A 133 2.85 -14.81 6.28
N ASN A 134 2.91 -14.95 4.95
CA ASN A 134 1.85 -14.49 4.04
C ASN A 134 0.48 -15.12 4.39
N ARG A 135 0.42 -16.44 4.66
CA ARG A 135 -0.82 -17.10 5.12
C ARG A 135 -1.31 -16.59 6.48
N GLN A 136 -0.40 -16.35 7.42
CA GLN A 136 -0.77 -15.79 8.72
C GLN A 136 -1.36 -14.39 8.60
N LEU A 137 -0.81 -13.58 7.69
CA LEU A 137 -1.33 -12.25 7.39
C LEU A 137 -2.74 -12.34 6.78
N GLU A 138 -2.97 -13.27 5.85
CA GLU A 138 -4.29 -13.52 5.26
C GLU A 138 -5.34 -13.90 6.31
N MET A 139 -5.00 -14.81 7.23
CA MET A 139 -5.92 -15.24 8.30
C MET A 139 -6.26 -14.10 9.26
N ARG A 140 -5.27 -13.30 9.67
CA ARG A 140 -5.49 -12.13 10.53
C ARG A 140 -6.37 -11.10 9.83
N PHE A 141 -6.12 -10.88 8.54
CA PHE A 141 -6.91 -9.94 7.75
C PHE A 141 -8.36 -10.41 7.62
N LYS A 142 -8.61 -11.67 7.29
CA LYS A 142 -9.97 -12.26 7.28
C LYS A 142 -10.67 -12.10 8.62
N SER A 143 -9.99 -12.41 9.73
CA SER A 143 -10.56 -12.25 11.07
C SER A 143 -10.87 -10.78 11.43
N PHE A 144 -10.01 -9.83 11.06
CA PHE A 144 -10.27 -8.40 11.26
C PHE A 144 -11.49 -7.92 10.45
N MET A 145 -11.68 -8.49 9.26
CA MET A 145 -12.81 -8.17 8.39
C MET A 145 -14.13 -8.79 8.89
N ASP A 146 -14.11 -10.04 9.33
CA ASP A 146 -15.30 -10.72 9.87
C ASP A 146 -15.79 -10.09 11.19
N ASN A 147 -14.88 -9.54 12.01
CA ASN A 147 -15.21 -8.93 13.30
C ASN A 147 -15.76 -7.50 13.21
N GLY A 148 -15.78 -6.87 12.04
CA GLY A 148 -16.27 -5.49 11.88
C GLY A 148 -17.70 -5.36 11.38
N ASP A 149 -18.46 -6.46 11.21
CA ASP A 149 -19.91 -6.44 10.91
C ASP A 149 -20.79 -6.42 12.19
N GLY A 150 -20.19 -6.14 13.35
CA GLY A 150 -20.85 -6.24 14.66
C GLY A 150 -21.26 -4.93 15.33
N VAL A 151 -21.33 -3.78 14.65
CA VAL A 151 -21.77 -2.52 15.27
C VAL A 151 -22.76 -1.75 14.39
N GLU A 152 -23.89 -2.39 14.07
CA GLU A 152 -25.15 -1.68 13.83
C GLU A 152 -26.22 -2.33 14.72
N GLY A 153 -26.67 -1.59 15.74
CA GLY A 153 -27.76 -2.05 16.61
C GLY A 153 -27.57 -1.74 18.08
N CYS A 154 -27.59 -0.46 18.45
CA CYS A 154 -28.08 0.01 19.74
C CYS A 154 -28.63 1.43 19.56
N GLU A 155 -29.62 1.59 18.68
CA GLU A 155 -30.71 2.51 18.98
C GLU A 155 -31.64 1.78 19.95
N SER A 156 -31.74 2.29 21.17
CA SER A 156 -32.85 2.00 22.07
C SER A 156 -32.99 3.20 23.00
N VAL A 157 -33.92 4.07 22.59
CA VAL A 157 -34.87 4.91 23.35
C VAL A 157 -34.60 5.11 24.83
#